data_AF-A0A4Q3E5D0-F1
#
_entry.id   AF-A0A4Q3E5D0-F1
#
_cell.length_a   1.000
_cell.length_b   1.000
_cell.length_c   1.000
_cell.angle_alpha   90.00
_cell.angle_beta   90.00
_cell.angle_gamma   90.00
#
_symmetry.space_group_name_H-M   'P 1'
#
loop_
_entity.id
_entity.type
_entity.pdbx_description
1 polymer ?
#
loop_
_entity_poly.entity_id
_entity_poly.type
_entity_poly.pdbx_seq_one_letter_code
_entity_poly.pdbx_strand_id
1 'polypeptide(L)'
;MGISMMVLSALIYLPVPAIAAVGLVMIFGHNLLDAVNPNNFSGAVLIIFQFLHIQGLVTISKNLHIFVLYPLIPWIGVMAAGYSFGALFKLEKARRAQLFWRMGVVAIALFIIIRAINDYGDNRPWSGQGSLSRTILSFVNVQKYPPSLDYLLLTLGAAMLLLAAFEYVQNRFTNIVVVFGRVPFFYYLLHLYLLHGASVIAQAIILGGPASQKQLPGGAIEGASLPGMYAIWLLVVFILYFPCRWYMKYKMTHKQWWLSYL
;
A
#
# COMPACT_ATOMS: atom_id res chain seq x y z
N MET A 1 2.62 -6.17 8.10
CA MET A 1 2.43 -7.61 8.43
C MET A 1 3.05 -7.88 9.79
N GLY A 2 2.44 -8.72 10.62
CA GLY A 2 2.95 -9.04 11.96
C GLY A 2 4.36 -9.65 11.94
N ILE A 3 4.63 -10.55 10.97
CA ILE A 3 5.96 -11.14 10.79
C ILE A 3 7.03 -10.09 10.50
N SER A 4 6.74 -9.09 9.66
CA SER A 4 7.68 -8.00 9.41
C SER A 4 7.98 -7.18 10.68
N MET A 5 7.01 -7.05 11.60
CA MET A 5 7.24 -6.43 12.91
C MET A 5 8.11 -7.30 13.82
N MET A 6 7.96 -8.63 13.77
CA MET A 6 8.82 -9.56 14.51
C MET A 6 10.27 -9.46 14.02
N VAL A 7 10.49 -9.44 12.69
CA VAL A 7 11.84 -9.22 12.14
C VAL A 7 12.38 -7.85 12.55
N LEU A 8 11.55 -6.80 12.45
CA LEU A 8 11.95 -5.47 12.88
C LEU A 8 12.34 -5.44 14.37
N SER A 9 11.65 -6.17 15.25
CA SER A 9 12.03 -6.24 16.68
C SER A 9 13.40 -6.84 16.96
N ALA A 10 13.95 -7.62 16.01
CA ALA A 10 15.35 -8.02 16.06
C ALA A 10 16.27 -6.94 15.47
N LEU A 11 15.85 -6.28 14.38
CA LEU A 11 16.64 -5.25 13.72
C LEU A 11 16.79 -3.96 14.55
N ILE A 12 15.88 -3.63 15.47
CA ILE A 12 15.95 -2.39 16.27
C ILE A 12 17.20 -2.30 17.16
N TYR A 13 17.89 -3.41 17.41
CA TYR A 13 19.15 -3.42 18.16
C TYR A 13 20.35 -2.95 17.33
N LEU A 14 20.20 -2.81 16.02
CA LEU A 14 21.22 -2.26 15.12
C LEU A 14 21.15 -0.72 15.10
N PRO A 15 22.27 -0.04 14.78
CA PRO A 15 22.23 1.40 14.58
C PRO A 15 21.35 1.75 13.35
N VAL A 16 20.64 2.88 13.40
CA VAL A 16 19.69 3.32 12.36
C VAL A 16 20.25 3.23 10.92
N PRO A 17 21.51 3.62 10.63
CA PRO A 17 22.07 3.47 9.29
C PRO A 17 22.14 2.01 8.80
N ALA A 18 22.39 1.05 9.69
CA ALA A 18 22.40 -0.37 9.34
C ALA A 18 20.99 -0.87 9.04
N ILE A 19 19.98 -0.45 9.80
CA ILE A 19 18.57 -0.77 9.53
C ILE A 19 18.15 -0.19 8.17
N ALA A 20 18.57 1.05 7.87
CA ALA A 20 18.32 1.68 6.58
C ALA A 20 18.99 0.91 5.44
N ALA A 21 20.24 0.50 5.62
CA ALA A 21 20.98 -0.29 4.62
C ALA A 21 20.28 -1.64 4.35
N VAL A 22 19.87 -2.37 5.38
CA VAL A 22 19.09 -3.61 5.23
C VAL A 22 17.80 -3.35 4.46
N GLY A 23 17.05 -2.31 4.83
CA GLY A 23 15.82 -1.93 4.15
C GLY A 23 16.02 -1.64 2.67
N LEU A 24 17.03 -0.83 2.34
CA LEU A 24 17.35 -0.45 0.97
C LEU A 24 17.86 -1.65 0.15
N VAL A 25 18.74 -2.49 0.70
CA VAL A 25 19.22 -3.70 0.00
C VAL A 25 18.05 -4.63 -0.33
N MET A 26 17.13 -4.83 0.60
CA MET A 26 15.94 -5.65 0.34
C MET A 26 15.03 -5.00 -0.71
N ILE A 27 14.77 -3.70 -0.63
CA ILE A 27 13.92 -2.99 -1.61
C ILE A 27 14.55 -3.03 -3.01
N PHE A 28 15.82 -2.68 -3.14
CA PHE A 28 16.49 -2.61 -4.44
C PHE A 28 16.89 -3.98 -5.00
N GLY A 29 17.08 -4.99 -4.16
CA GLY A 29 17.56 -6.32 -4.57
C GLY A 29 16.47 -7.39 -4.70
N HIS A 30 15.28 -7.22 -4.12
CA HIS A 30 14.30 -8.32 -4.08
C HIS A 30 13.83 -8.78 -5.47
N ASN A 31 13.73 -7.89 -6.46
CA ASN A 31 13.35 -8.29 -7.82
C ASN A 31 14.41 -9.16 -8.52
N LEU A 32 15.66 -9.21 -8.04
CA LEU A 32 16.65 -10.17 -8.55
C LEU A 32 16.22 -11.62 -8.28
N LEU A 33 15.41 -11.85 -7.25
CA LEU A 33 14.87 -13.17 -6.94
C LEU A 33 13.78 -13.61 -7.94
N ASP A 34 13.26 -12.70 -8.77
CA ASP A 34 12.30 -13.03 -9.83
C ASP A 34 12.92 -13.92 -10.92
N ALA A 35 14.25 -13.86 -11.09
CA ALA A 35 14.97 -14.73 -12.02
C ALA A 35 15.09 -16.19 -11.51
N VAL A 36 14.78 -16.45 -10.24
CA VAL A 36 14.93 -17.78 -9.64
C VAL A 36 13.67 -18.61 -9.92
N ASN A 37 13.83 -19.68 -10.70
CA ASN A 37 12.72 -20.60 -10.99
C ASN A 37 12.34 -21.41 -9.72
N PRO A 38 11.09 -21.32 -9.23
CA PRO A 38 10.67 -22.05 -8.04
C PRO A 38 10.79 -23.58 -8.18
N ASN A 39 10.70 -24.10 -9.40
CA ASN A 39 10.81 -25.53 -9.69
C ASN A 39 12.20 -26.12 -9.38
N ASN A 40 13.20 -25.26 -9.15
CA ASN A 40 14.52 -25.69 -8.70
C ASN A 40 14.52 -26.10 -7.22
N PHE A 41 13.46 -25.78 -6.47
CA PHE A 41 13.31 -26.13 -5.07
C PHE A 41 12.26 -27.22 -4.86
N SER A 42 12.40 -27.99 -3.78
CA SER A 42 11.44 -29.01 -3.37
C SER A 42 11.22 -29.00 -1.86
N GLY A 43 10.11 -29.61 -1.43
CA GLY A 43 9.76 -29.75 -0.02
C GLY A 43 9.71 -28.43 0.74
N ALA A 44 10.33 -28.38 1.92
CA ALA A 44 10.30 -27.22 2.81
C ALA A 44 10.96 -25.97 2.21
N VAL A 45 11.98 -26.13 1.36
CA VAL A 45 12.70 -24.99 0.75
C VAL A 45 11.79 -24.24 -0.23
N LEU A 46 11.00 -24.98 -1.03
CA LEU A 46 10.01 -24.38 -1.92
C LEU A 46 8.95 -23.60 -1.14
N ILE A 47 8.44 -24.18 -0.05
CA ILE A 47 7.44 -23.53 0.81
C ILE A 47 8.01 -22.22 1.37
N ILE A 48 9.22 -22.25 1.94
CA ILE A 48 9.88 -21.07 2.49
C ILE A 48 10.07 -20.01 1.40
N PHE A 49 10.56 -20.38 0.23
CA PHE A 49 10.75 -19.44 -0.88
C PHE A 49 9.43 -18.80 -1.32
N GLN A 50 8.35 -19.58 -1.38
CA GLN A 50 7.02 -19.07 -1.71
C GLN A 50 6.52 -18.06 -0.68
N PHE A 51 6.64 -18.33 0.63
CA PHE A 51 6.27 -17.37 1.68
C PHE A 51 7.11 -16.08 1.63
N LEU A 52 8.38 -16.20 1.26
CA LEU A 52 9.31 -15.07 1.25
C LEU A 52 9.12 -14.17 0.03
N HIS A 53 8.85 -14.75 -1.15
CA HIS A 53 8.98 -14.02 -2.43
C HIS A 53 7.77 -14.13 -3.37
N ILE A 54 6.99 -15.22 -3.33
CA ILE A 54 5.98 -15.51 -4.35
C ILE A 54 4.57 -15.30 -3.81
N GLN A 55 3.76 -14.51 -4.51
CA GLN A 55 2.33 -14.46 -4.25
C GLN A 55 1.63 -15.68 -4.87
N GLY A 56 0.82 -16.38 -4.09
CA GLY A 56 0.06 -17.51 -4.63
C GLY A 56 -0.40 -18.51 -3.57
N LEU A 57 -0.97 -19.61 -4.04
CA LEU A 57 -1.42 -20.71 -3.19
C LEU A 57 -0.25 -21.65 -2.89
N VAL A 58 0.08 -21.76 -1.62
CA VAL A 58 1.13 -22.64 -1.10
C VAL A 58 0.49 -23.88 -0.50
N THR A 59 0.85 -25.05 -1.01
CA THR A 59 0.36 -26.33 -0.51
C THR A 59 1.33 -26.89 0.52
N ILE A 60 0.95 -26.86 1.80
CA ILE A 60 1.78 -27.40 2.89
C ILE A 60 1.57 -28.91 3.03
N SER A 61 0.33 -29.37 2.86
CA SER A 61 -0.04 -30.78 2.85
C SER A 61 -1.24 -31.00 1.93
N LYS A 62 -1.64 -32.26 1.70
CA LYS A 62 -2.78 -32.60 0.83
C LYS A 62 -4.08 -31.88 1.18
N ASN A 63 -4.26 -31.46 2.43
CA ASN A 63 -5.49 -30.84 2.93
C ASN A 63 -5.27 -29.39 3.42
N LEU A 64 -4.04 -28.87 3.36
CA LEU A 64 -3.72 -27.54 3.87
C LEU A 64 -3.07 -26.69 2.79
N HIS A 65 -3.83 -25.69 2.37
CA HIS A 65 -3.41 -24.68 1.41
C HIS A 65 -3.46 -23.30 2.08
N ILE A 66 -2.39 -22.53 1.93
CA ILE A 66 -2.30 -21.17 2.44
C ILE A 66 -2.11 -20.23 1.26
N PHE A 67 -2.97 -19.22 1.14
CA PHE A 67 -2.82 -18.20 0.13
C PHE A 67 -1.91 -17.07 0.63
N VAL A 68 -0.71 -16.99 0.08
CA VAL A 68 0.26 -15.93 0.39
C VAL A 68 -0.07 -14.73 -0.46
N LEU A 69 -0.77 -13.75 0.12
CA LEU A 69 -1.11 -12.49 -0.56
C LEU A 69 0.04 -11.47 -0.50
N TYR A 70 0.86 -11.51 0.55
CA TYR A 70 1.91 -10.53 0.85
C TYR A 70 3.27 -11.21 1.12
N PRO A 71 4.09 -11.44 0.08
CA PRO A 71 5.42 -12.05 0.25
C PRO A 71 6.32 -11.22 1.16
N LEU A 72 7.04 -11.88 2.08
CA LEU A 72 7.65 -11.20 3.24
C LEU A 72 8.83 -10.29 2.92
N ILE A 73 9.71 -10.66 1.98
CA ILE A 73 10.96 -9.95 1.70
C ILE A 73 10.74 -8.45 1.45
N PRO A 74 9.94 -8.04 0.45
CA PRO A 74 9.80 -6.62 0.17
C PRO A 74 9.16 -5.85 1.33
N TRP A 75 8.22 -6.45 2.07
CA TRP A 75 7.57 -5.79 3.21
C TRP A 75 8.48 -5.63 4.43
N ILE A 76 9.41 -6.57 4.67
CA ILE A 76 10.46 -6.39 5.69
C ILE A 76 11.35 -5.21 5.31
N GLY A 77 11.76 -5.13 4.03
CA GLY A 77 12.55 -4.02 3.51
C GLY A 77 11.87 -2.66 3.72
N VAL A 78 10.59 -2.56 3.33
CA VAL A 78 9.77 -1.35 3.53
C VAL A 78 9.60 -0.99 5.00
N MET A 79 9.40 -1.97 5.89
CA MET A 79 9.30 -1.73 7.33
C MET A 79 10.60 -1.20 7.94
N ALA A 80 11.74 -1.78 7.57
CA ALA A 80 13.06 -1.33 8.03
C ALA A 80 13.40 0.07 7.50
N ALA A 81 13.12 0.34 6.22
CA ALA A 81 13.26 1.66 5.63
C ALA A 81 12.33 2.68 6.32
N GLY A 82 11.07 2.34 6.57
CA GLY A 82 10.10 3.18 7.26
C GLY A 82 10.49 3.49 8.72
N TYR A 83 11.01 2.51 9.46
CA TYR A 83 11.55 2.72 10.81
C TYR A 83 12.68 3.75 10.80
N SER A 84 13.62 3.58 9.86
CA SER A 84 14.76 4.49 9.71
C SER A 84 14.34 5.88 9.24
N PHE A 85 13.35 5.96 8.34
CA PHE A 85 12.73 7.21 7.89
C PHE A 85 12.09 7.98 9.05
N GLY A 86 11.55 7.28 10.05
CA GLY A 86 11.03 7.88 11.29
C GLY A 86 12.06 8.74 12.03
N ALA A 87 13.35 8.40 11.97
CA ALA A 87 14.40 9.20 12.58
C ALA A 87 14.56 10.58 11.94
N LEU A 88 14.20 10.73 10.65
CA LEU A 88 14.28 11.99 9.91
C LEU A 88 13.27 13.04 10.42
N PHE A 89 12.19 12.61 11.08
CA PHE A 89 11.24 13.53 11.72
C PHE A 89 11.81 14.26 12.95
N LYS A 90 12.97 13.83 13.47
CA LYS A 90 13.70 14.54 14.52
C LYS A 90 14.47 15.76 14.01
N LEU A 91 14.66 15.87 12.69
CA LEU A 91 15.32 17.01 12.07
C LEU A 91 14.44 18.26 12.12
N GLU A 92 15.08 19.43 12.06
CA GLU A 92 14.39 20.71 11.88
C GLU A 92 13.56 20.71 10.60
N LYS A 93 12.39 21.39 10.63
CA LYS A 93 11.43 21.42 9.52
C LYS A 93 12.06 21.77 8.18
N ALA A 94 12.91 22.80 8.12
CA ALA A 94 13.53 23.25 6.87
C ALA A 94 14.44 22.16 6.26
N ARG A 95 15.31 21.57 7.09
CA ARG A 95 16.20 20.48 6.66
C ARG A 95 15.42 19.23 6.28
N ARG A 96 14.36 18.91 7.02
CA ARG A 96 13.47 17.79 6.75
C ARG A 96 12.76 17.93 5.41
N ALA A 97 12.14 19.08 5.14
CA ALA A 97 11.45 19.37 3.88
C ALA A 97 12.39 19.21 2.67
N GLN A 98 13.59 19.78 2.76
CA GLN A 98 14.60 19.66 1.71
C GLN A 98 15.03 18.20 1.48
N LEU A 99 15.21 17.44 2.55
CA LEU A 99 15.58 16.04 2.45
C LEU A 99 14.44 15.20 1.82
N PHE A 100 13.20 15.39 2.25
CA PHE A 100 12.03 14.71 1.69
C PHE A 100 11.84 15.04 0.22
N TRP A 101 12.02 16.30 -0.17
CA TRP A 101 11.97 16.70 -1.57
C TRP A 101 13.06 16.01 -2.40
N ARG A 102 14.33 16.03 -1.94
CA ARG A 102 15.45 15.37 -2.63
C ARG A 102 15.23 13.88 -2.78
N MET A 103 14.87 13.17 -1.71
CA MET A 103 14.61 11.74 -1.76
C MET A 103 13.42 11.41 -2.67
N GLY A 104 12.36 12.22 -2.62
CA GLY A 104 11.20 12.08 -3.50
C GLY A 104 11.57 12.24 -4.97
N VAL A 105 12.29 13.31 -5.32
CA VAL A 105 12.76 13.55 -6.70
C VAL A 105 13.68 12.42 -7.17
N VAL A 106 14.65 12.00 -6.35
CA VAL A 106 15.55 10.88 -6.69
C VAL A 106 14.77 9.59 -6.90
N ALA A 107 13.80 9.27 -6.04
CA ALA A 107 12.97 8.07 -6.19
C ALA A 107 12.12 8.10 -7.47
N ILE A 108 11.49 9.24 -7.80
CA ILE A 108 10.72 9.39 -9.03
C ILE A 108 11.62 9.34 -10.27
N ALA A 109 12.81 9.96 -10.22
CA ALA A 109 13.77 9.90 -11.32
C ALA A 109 14.26 8.46 -11.54
N LEU A 110 14.60 7.74 -10.47
CA LEU A 110 14.97 6.33 -10.54
C LEU A 110 13.83 5.48 -11.11
N PHE A 111 12.59 5.70 -10.67
CA PHE A 111 11.42 5.04 -11.25
C PHE A 111 11.35 5.29 -12.76
N ILE A 112 11.45 6.54 -13.22
CA ILE A 112 11.37 6.86 -14.65
C ILE A 112 12.49 6.17 -15.43
N ILE A 113 13.73 6.17 -14.92
CA ILE A 113 14.89 5.57 -15.59
C ILE A 113 14.73 4.04 -15.67
N ILE A 114 14.47 3.39 -14.55
CA ILE A 114 14.32 1.92 -14.48
C ILE A 114 13.13 1.49 -15.35
N ARG A 115 11.99 2.18 -15.23
CA ARG A 115 10.79 1.89 -16.01
C ARG A 115 11.01 2.13 -17.50
N ALA A 116 11.75 3.15 -17.90
CA ALA A 116 12.07 3.40 -19.31
C ALA A 116 12.95 2.31 -19.93
N ILE A 117 13.90 1.75 -19.16
CA ILE A 117 14.73 0.60 -19.59
C ILE A 117 13.87 -0.67 -19.73
N ASN A 118 12.85 -0.82 -18.88
CA ASN A 118 11.82 -1.88 -18.98
C ASN A 118 12.35 -3.31 -18.79
N ASP A 119 13.50 -3.48 -18.13
CA ASP A 119 14.17 -4.78 -17.91
C ASP A 119 14.19 -5.22 -16.43
N TYR A 120 14.24 -4.27 -15.50
CA TYR A 120 14.29 -4.53 -14.06
C TYR A 120 13.21 -3.75 -13.32
N GLY A 121 12.88 -4.21 -12.11
CA GLY A 121 12.07 -3.47 -11.14
C GLY A 121 10.57 -3.74 -11.20
N ASP A 122 10.07 -4.33 -12.29
CA ASP A 122 8.71 -4.86 -12.42
C ASP A 122 8.65 -5.97 -13.46
N ASN A 123 8.00 -7.10 -13.12
CA ASN A 123 7.84 -8.24 -14.04
C ASN A 123 6.81 -8.00 -15.15
N ARG A 124 6.09 -6.88 -15.10
CA ARG A 124 5.11 -6.48 -16.13
C ARG A 124 5.70 -5.33 -16.95
N PRO A 125 6.36 -5.63 -18.08
CA PRO A 125 6.89 -4.60 -18.94
C PRO A 125 5.77 -3.71 -19.46
N TRP A 126 6.01 -2.40 -19.51
CA TRP A 126 5.08 -1.50 -20.20
C TRP A 126 5.24 -1.67 -21.72
N SER A 127 4.21 -1.27 -22.46
CA SER A 127 4.22 -1.33 -23.93
C SER A 127 3.51 -0.13 -24.53
N GLY A 128 3.96 0.27 -25.72
CA GLY A 128 3.28 1.27 -26.53
C GLY A 128 1.84 0.85 -26.83
N GLN A 129 0.89 1.74 -26.56
CA GLN A 129 -0.53 1.52 -26.82
C GLN A 129 -0.99 2.41 -27.98
N GLY A 130 -2.15 2.09 -28.58
CA GLY A 130 -2.71 2.85 -29.70
C GLY A 130 -3.06 4.32 -29.42
N SER A 131 -2.94 4.79 -28.18
CA SER A 131 -3.04 6.22 -27.84
C SER A 131 -1.99 6.61 -26.80
N LEU A 132 -1.57 7.88 -26.81
CA LEU A 132 -0.62 8.42 -25.83
C LEU A 132 -1.13 8.24 -24.39
N SER A 133 -2.41 8.51 -24.15
CA SER A 133 -3.03 8.34 -22.83
C SER A 133 -2.95 6.90 -22.31
N ARG A 134 -3.21 5.90 -23.16
CA ARG A 134 -3.09 4.49 -22.79
C ARG A 134 -1.64 4.06 -22.60
N THR A 135 -0.72 4.66 -23.35
CA THR A 135 0.72 4.40 -23.20
C THR A 135 1.23 4.93 -21.86
N ILE A 136 0.83 6.15 -21.48
CA ILE A 136 1.14 6.71 -20.16
C ILE A 136 0.55 5.83 -19.05
N LEU A 137 -0.70 5.37 -19.21
CA LEU A 137 -1.32 4.44 -18.26
C LEU A 137 -0.56 3.11 -18.18
N SER A 138 -0.08 2.57 -19.29
CA SER A 138 0.76 1.36 -19.32
C SER A 138 2.10 1.59 -18.59
N PHE A 139 2.71 2.76 -18.76
CA PHE A 139 3.96 3.14 -18.11
C PHE A 139 3.83 3.19 -16.58
N VAL A 140 2.75 3.81 -16.07
CA VAL A 140 2.50 3.92 -14.62
C VAL A 140 1.79 2.71 -14.01
N ASN A 141 1.40 1.72 -14.83
CA ASN A 141 0.77 0.49 -14.36
C ASN A 141 1.83 -0.48 -13.87
N VAL A 142 2.16 -0.36 -12.59
CA VAL A 142 3.20 -1.14 -11.89
C VAL A 142 2.58 -2.11 -10.87
N GLN A 143 3.24 -3.25 -10.67
CA GLN A 143 2.77 -4.36 -9.87
C GLN A 143 2.83 -4.04 -8.37
N LYS A 144 1.65 -3.96 -7.75
CA LYS A 144 1.49 -3.70 -6.32
C LYS A 144 1.75 -4.93 -5.44
N TYR A 145 1.46 -6.14 -5.93
CA TYR A 145 1.58 -7.37 -5.13
C TYR A 145 2.21 -8.52 -5.93
N PRO A 146 3.34 -9.09 -5.46
CA PRO A 146 4.28 -8.45 -4.52
C PRO A 146 4.67 -7.05 -4.99
N PRO A 147 4.96 -6.10 -4.07
CA PRO A 147 5.26 -4.72 -4.45
C PRO A 147 6.59 -4.68 -5.19
N SER A 148 6.53 -4.33 -6.47
CA SER A 148 7.70 -4.19 -7.33
C SER A 148 8.57 -3.00 -6.90
N LEU A 149 9.85 -2.99 -7.25
CA LEU A 149 10.72 -1.82 -7.01
C LEU A 149 10.12 -0.56 -7.66
N ASP A 150 9.57 -0.68 -8.87
CA ASP A 150 8.93 0.43 -9.58
C ASP A 150 7.72 0.96 -8.79
N TYR A 151 6.88 0.06 -8.26
CA TYR A 151 5.76 0.42 -7.39
C TYR A 151 6.23 1.17 -6.14
N LEU A 152 7.30 0.68 -5.49
CA LEU A 152 7.84 1.31 -4.28
C LEU A 152 8.47 2.68 -4.58
N LEU A 153 9.26 2.82 -5.64
CA LEU A 153 9.89 4.08 -6.03
C LEU A 153 8.84 5.14 -6.39
N LEU A 154 7.83 4.78 -7.18
CA LEU A 154 6.74 5.68 -7.56
C LEU A 154 5.93 6.13 -6.34
N THR A 155 5.46 5.17 -5.52
CA THR A 155 4.54 5.48 -4.42
C THR A 155 5.22 6.13 -3.22
N LEU A 156 6.41 5.65 -2.82
CA LEU A 156 7.18 6.27 -1.73
C LEU A 156 7.77 7.61 -2.19
N GLY A 157 8.22 7.72 -3.44
CA GLY A 157 8.69 8.97 -4.02
C GLY A 157 7.60 10.05 -4.00
N ALA A 158 6.41 9.72 -4.50
CA ALA A 158 5.26 10.63 -4.44
C ALA A 158 4.88 11.00 -3.00
N ALA A 159 4.85 10.03 -2.08
CA ALA A 159 4.57 10.29 -0.67
C ALA A 159 5.60 11.25 -0.04
N MET A 160 6.89 11.09 -0.32
CA MET A 160 7.95 11.99 0.18
C MET A 160 7.82 13.41 -0.40
N LEU A 161 7.47 13.55 -1.68
CA LEU A 161 7.19 14.85 -2.29
C LEU A 161 5.97 15.53 -1.65
N LEU A 162 4.90 14.77 -1.40
CA LEU A 162 3.71 15.28 -0.70
C LEU A 162 4.04 15.69 0.74
N LEU A 163 4.84 14.91 1.47
CA LEU A 163 5.30 15.27 2.81
C LEU A 163 6.11 16.58 2.80
N ALA A 164 7.01 16.75 1.83
CA ALA A 164 7.75 18.00 1.67
C ALA A 164 6.83 19.19 1.34
N ALA A 165 5.84 18.99 0.46
CA ALA A 165 4.90 20.03 0.05
C ALA A 165 3.96 20.46 1.19
N PHE A 166 3.52 19.52 2.04
CA PHE A 166 2.59 19.79 3.13
C PHE A 166 3.27 20.20 4.45
N GLU A 167 4.60 20.16 4.54
CA GLU A 167 5.37 20.47 5.76
C GLU A 167 4.98 21.84 6.38
N TYR A 168 4.68 22.83 5.54
CA TYR A 168 4.32 24.20 5.96
C TYR A 168 2.84 24.57 5.75
N VAL A 169 2.02 23.66 5.22
CA VAL A 169 0.63 23.98 4.89
C VAL A 169 -0.27 23.72 6.09
N GLN A 170 -0.85 24.79 6.62
CA GLN A 170 -1.89 24.71 7.65
C GLN A 170 -3.10 25.53 7.22
N ASN A 171 -4.14 24.85 6.75
CA ASN A 171 -5.39 25.47 6.34
C ASN A 171 -6.60 24.62 6.76
N ARG A 172 -7.81 25.08 6.43
CA ARG A 172 -9.06 24.38 6.77
C ARG A 172 -9.13 22.98 6.14
N PHE A 173 -8.61 22.84 4.92
CA PHE A 173 -8.60 21.55 4.21
C PHE A 173 -7.65 20.55 4.86
N THR A 174 -6.40 20.95 5.18
CA THR A 174 -5.45 20.08 5.88
C THR A 174 -6.00 19.66 7.25
N ASN A 175 -6.70 20.54 7.95
CA ASN A 175 -7.36 20.19 9.22
C ASN A 175 -8.44 19.12 9.06
N ILE A 176 -9.19 19.10 7.94
CA ILE A 176 -10.16 18.05 7.63
C ILE A 176 -9.42 16.72 7.36
N VAL A 177 -8.38 16.73 6.53
CA VAL A 177 -7.61 15.52 6.18
C VAL A 177 -6.92 14.91 7.40
N VAL A 178 -6.38 15.75 8.29
CA VAL A 178 -5.73 15.31 9.55
C VAL A 178 -6.67 14.51 10.46
N VAL A 179 -8.00 14.74 10.39
CA VAL A 179 -8.96 13.94 11.16
C VAL A 179 -8.83 12.46 10.81
N PHE A 180 -8.81 12.12 9.52
CA PHE A 180 -8.66 10.73 9.09
C PHE A 180 -7.28 10.18 9.45
N GLY A 181 -6.23 10.99 9.29
CA GLY A 181 -4.85 10.59 9.61
C GLY A 181 -4.59 10.31 11.09
N ARG A 182 -5.40 10.86 12.01
CA ARG A 182 -5.29 10.61 13.46
C ARG A 182 -6.00 9.35 13.93
N VAL A 183 -7.00 8.89 13.17
CA VAL A 183 -7.77 7.67 13.48
C VAL A 183 -7.90 6.75 12.25
N PRO A 184 -6.78 6.42 11.57
CA PRO A 184 -6.83 5.74 10.28
C PRO A 184 -7.38 4.32 10.38
N PHE A 185 -7.13 3.62 11.50
CA PHE A 185 -7.64 2.26 11.71
C PHE A 185 -9.15 2.27 11.98
N PHE A 186 -9.65 3.22 12.77
CA PHE A 186 -11.09 3.43 12.95
C PHE A 186 -11.81 3.71 11.62
N TYR A 187 -11.26 4.61 10.78
CA TYR A 187 -11.77 4.82 9.42
C TYR A 187 -11.71 3.53 8.60
N TYR A 188 -10.59 2.80 8.66
CA TYR A 188 -10.40 1.55 7.95
C TYR A 188 -11.48 0.51 8.30
N LEU A 189 -11.85 0.36 9.57
CA LEU A 189 -12.90 -0.57 9.95
C LEU A 189 -14.27 -0.09 9.46
N LEU A 190 -14.63 1.17 9.74
CA LEU A 190 -15.98 1.67 9.42
C LEU A 190 -16.27 1.73 7.92
N HIS A 191 -15.31 2.14 7.09
CA HIS A 191 -15.56 2.25 5.65
C HIS A 191 -15.84 0.88 4.99
N LEU A 192 -15.24 -0.21 5.48
CA LEU A 192 -15.51 -1.56 4.99
C LEU A 192 -16.97 -1.95 5.25
N TYR A 193 -17.44 -1.78 6.48
CA TYR A 193 -18.84 -2.10 6.83
C TYR A 193 -19.83 -1.18 6.13
N LEU A 194 -19.51 0.12 6.03
CA LEU A 194 -20.38 1.09 5.37
C LEU A 194 -20.51 0.81 3.87
N LEU A 195 -19.39 0.56 3.17
CA LEU A 195 -19.41 0.21 1.74
C LEU A 195 -20.11 -1.12 1.50
N HIS A 196 -19.85 -2.13 2.34
CA HIS A 196 -20.53 -3.41 2.22
C HIS A 196 -22.03 -3.28 2.46
N GLY A 197 -22.45 -2.60 3.54
CA GLY A 197 -23.87 -2.33 3.81
C GLY A 197 -24.54 -1.52 2.70
N ALA A 198 -23.89 -0.47 2.20
CA ALA A 198 -24.38 0.31 1.06
C ALA A 198 -24.53 -0.56 -0.19
N SER A 199 -23.60 -1.48 -0.45
CA SER A 199 -23.68 -2.40 -1.59
C SER A 199 -24.86 -3.37 -1.46
N VAL A 200 -25.16 -3.87 -0.26
CA VAL A 200 -26.31 -4.77 -0.01
C VAL A 200 -27.62 -4.01 -0.17
N ILE A 201 -27.73 -2.80 0.37
CA ILE A 201 -28.92 -1.95 0.24
C ILE A 201 -29.16 -1.56 -1.22
N ALA A 202 -28.12 -1.15 -1.93
CA ALA A 202 -28.22 -0.81 -3.35
C ALA A 202 -28.72 -2.01 -4.18
N GLN A 203 -28.23 -3.22 -3.90
CA GLN A 203 -28.71 -4.44 -4.54
C GLN A 203 -30.19 -4.72 -4.20
N ALA A 204 -30.59 -4.58 -2.95
CA ALA A 204 -31.98 -4.82 -2.53
C ALA A 204 -32.96 -3.85 -3.21
N ILE A 205 -32.59 -2.58 -3.35
CA ILE A 205 -33.45 -1.53 -3.93
C ILE A 205 -33.46 -1.56 -5.46
N ILE A 206 -32.29 -1.72 -6.10
CA ILE A 206 -32.14 -1.55 -7.55
C ILE A 206 -32.40 -2.86 -8.31
N LEU A 207 -31.95 -3.99 -7.76
CA LEU A 207 -31.95 -5.27 -8.45
C LEU A 207 -33.06 -6.22 -7.94
N GLY A 208 -33.86 -5.82 -6.94
CA GLY A 208 -34.99 -6.62 -6.43
C GLY A 208 -34.59 -7.81 -5.55
N GLY A 209 -33.35 -7.85 -5.06
CA GLY A 209 -32.87 -8.86 -4.12
C GLY A 209 -31.44 -9.36 -4.39
N PRO A 210 -30.93 -10.30 -3.57
CA PRO A 210 -29.55 -10.79 -3.67
C PRO A 210 -29.25 -11.66 -4.91
N ALA A 211 -30.28 -12.02 -5.69
CA ALA A 211 -30.21 -13.07 -6.73
C ALA A 211 -30.08 -12.54 -8.17
N SER A 212 -30.07 -11.24 -8.38
CA SER A 212 -30.11 -10.58 -9.70
C SER A 212 -28.75 -10.04 -10.12
N GLN A 213 -27.69 -10.76 -9.77
CA GLN A 213 -26.37 -10.53 -10.31
C GLN A 213 -26.36 -10.95 -11.78
N LYS A 214 -26.61 -10.01 -12.69
CA LYS A 214 -26.27 -10.21 -14.10
C LYS A 214 -24.75 -10.30 -14.17
N GLN A 215 -24.24 -11.52 -14.28
CA GLN A 215 -22.84 -11.76 -14.63
C GLN A 215 -22.64 -11.25 -16.05
N LEU A 216 -21.86 -10.18 -16.19
CA LEU A 216 -21.34 -9.77 -17.48
C LEU A 216 -20.36 -10.85 -17.98
N PRO A 217 -20.20 -11.00 -19.30
CA PRO A 217 -19.17 -11.87 -19.87
C PRO A 217 -17.80 -11.54 -19.25
N GLY A 218 -17.14 -12.53 -18.64
CA GLY A 218 -15.87 -12.35 -17.93
C GLY A 218 -15.97 -12.24 -16.40
N GLY A 219 -17.15 -12.48 -15.81
CA GLY A 219 -17.31 -12.54 -14.34
C GLY A 219 -17.41 -11.18 -13.66
N ALA A 220 -17.55 -10.10 -14.43
CA ALA A 220 -17.83 -8.77 -13.89
C ALA A 220 -19.31 -8.66 -13.46
N ILE A 221 -19.54 -8.07 -12.30
CA ILE A 221 -20.88 -7.76 -11.81
C ILE A 221 -21.27 -6.39 -12.39
N GLU A 222 -22.50 -6.23 -12.92
CA GLU A 222 -23.03 -4.90 -13.28
C GLU A 222 -22.95 -3.98 -12.05
N GLY A 223 -21.96 -3.10 -12.04
CA GLY A 223 -21.71 -2.13 -10.99
C GLY A 223 -22.02 -0.71 -11.45
N ALA A 224 -22.02 0.23 -10.52
CA ALA A 224 -22.16 1.65 -10.84
C ALA A 224 -21.09 2.09 -11.87
N SER A 225 -21.45 3.03 -12.75
CA SER A 225 -20.50 3.66 -13.67
C SER A 225 -19.32 4.28 -12.90
N LEU A 226 -18.19 4.49 -13.56
CA LEU A 226 -17.00 5.07 -12.92
C LEU A 226 -17.30 6.41 -12.19
N PRO A 227 -18.06 7.36 -12.77
CA PRO A 227 -18.48 8.56 -12.04
C PRO A 227 -19.37 8.25 -10.82
N GLY A 228 -20.29 7.29 -10.94
CA GLY A 228 -21.12 6.85 -9.83
C GLY A 228 -20.31 6.26 -8.68
N MET A 229 -19.28 5.49 -8.99
CA MET A 229 -18.35 4.95 -8.00
C MET A 229 -17.61 6.07 -7.25
N TYR A 230 -17.12 7.09 -7.96
CA TYR A 230 -16.50 8.26 -7.33
C TYR A 230 -17.47 9.06 -6.46
N ALA A 231 -18.74 9.20 -6.87
CA ALA A 231 -19.76 9.86 -6.07
C ALA A 231 -20.05 9.10 -4.76
N ILE A 232 -20.19 7.77 -4.84
CA ILE A 232 -20.36 6.90 -3.65
C ILE A 232 -19.14 7.01 -2.73
N TRP A 233 -17.94 6.97 -3.30
CA TRP A 233 -16.70 7.12 -2.53
C TRP A 233 -16.64 8.47 -1.79
N LEU A 234 -16.94 9.58 -2.46
CA LEU A 234 -16.99 10.90 -1.84
C LEU A 234 -18.05 10.98 -0.74
N LEU A 235 -19.23 10.38 -0.97
CA LEU A 235 -20.30 10.32 0.03
C LEU A 235 -19.86 9.55 1.27
N VAL A 236 -19.19 8.40 1.10
CA VAL A 236 -18.66 7.59 2.20
C VAL A 236 -17.59 8.36 2.98
N VAL A 237 -16.65 9.01 2.31
CA VAL A 237 -15.64 9.87 2.94
C VAL A 237 -16.31 10.98 3.75
N PHE A 238 -17.33 11.63 3.20
CA PHE A 238 -18.09 12.67 3.87
C PHE A 238 -18.83 12.15 5.11
N ILE A 239 -19.56 11.04 5.00
CA ILE A 239 -20.29 10.42 6.12
C ILE A 239 -19.31 10.05 7.25
N LEU A 240 -18.16 9.46 6.91
CA LEU A 240 -17.19 9.00 7.89
C LEU A 240 -16.38 10.11 8.55
N TYR A 241 -16.36 11.32 7.97
CA TYR A 241 -15.73 12.48 8.59
C TYR A 241 -16.28 12.75 10.00
N PHE A 242 -17.61 12.66 10.19
CA PHE A 242 -18.25 12.94 11.47
C PHE A 242 -17.86 11.96 12.59
N PRO A 243 -18.00 10.63 12.44
CA PRO A 243 -17.58 9.68 13.46
C PRO A 243 -16.06 9.71 13.67
N CYS A 244 -15.25 9.90 12.61
CA CYS A 244 -13.79 10.02 12.78
C CYS A 244 -13.41 11.27 13.60
N ARG A 245 -14.08 12.40 13.36
CA ARG A 245 -13.86 13.64 14.12
C ARG A 245 -14.26 13.47 15.59
N TRP A 246 -15.37 12.82 15.85
CA TRP A 246 -15.81 12.50 17.21
C TRP A 246 -14.79 11.59 17.91
N TYR A 247 -14.41 10.49 17.26
CA TYR A 247 -13.50 9.50 17.84
C TYR A 247 -12.11 10.08 18.09
N MET A 248 -11.61 10.93 17.17
CA MET A 248 -10.36 11.68 17.37
C MET A 248 -10.41 12.52 18.64
N LYS A 249 -11.50 13.27 18.89
CA LYS A 249 -11.64 14.07 20.12
C LYS A 249 -11.72 13.17 21.36
N TYR A 250 -12.46 12.07 21.28
CA TYR A 250 -12.59 11.10 22.37
C TYR A 250 -11.23 10.51 22.77
N LYS A 251 -10.43 10.08 21.78
CA LYS A 251 -9.08 9.54 21.97
C LYS A 251 -8.12 10.57 22.59
N MET A 252 -8.30 11.86 22.32
CA MET A 252 -7.48 12.92 22.93
C MET A 252 -7.84 13.21 24.39
N THR A 253 -9.08 12.94 24.81
CA THR A 253 -9.56 13.25 26.16
C THR A 253 -9.60 12.06 27.11
N HIS A 254 -9.45 10.83 26.59
CA HIS A 254 -9.52 9.59 27.38
C HIS A 254 -8.25 8.77 27.25
N LYS A 255 -7.83 8.10 28.33
CA LYS A 255 -6.61 7.28 28.40
C LYS A 255 -6.93 5.82 28.74
N GLN A 256 -7.75 5.17 27.90
CA GLN A 256 -8.04 3.75 28.03
C GLN A 256 -7.05 2.92 27.20
N TRP A 257 -6.68 1.72 27.68
CA TRP A 257 -5.66 0.88 27.03
C TRP A 257 -6.00 0.55 25.57
N TRP A 258 -7.28 0.29 25.26
CA TRP A 258 -7.75 -0.06 23.92
C TRP A 258 -7.72 1.10 22.93
N LEU A 259 -7.73 2.36 23.41
CA LEU A 259 -7.66 3.55 22.55
C LEU A 259 -6.32 3.72 21.85
N SER A 260 -5.26 3.06 22.33
CA SER A 260 -3.96 3.06 21.65
C SER A 260 -3.95 2.17 20.41
N TYR A 261 -4.90 1.21 20.33
CA TYR A 261 -4.98 0.20 19.28
C TYR A 261 -6.06 0.51 18.21
N LEU A 262 -6.95 1.47 18.48
CA LEU A 262 -8.00 1.96 17.57
C LEU A 262 -7.79 3.43 17.17
#